data_AF-A0A9X1PUH9-F1
#
_entry.id   AF-A0A9X1PUH9-F1
#
_cell.length_a   1.000
_cell.length_b   1.000
_cell.length_c   1.000
_cell.angle_alpha   90.00
_cell.angle_beta   90.00
_cell.angle_gamma   90.00
#
_symmetry.space_group_name_H-M   'P 1'
#
loop_
_entity.id
_entity.type
_entity.pdbx_description
1 polymer ?
#
loop_
_entity_poly.entity_id
_entity_poly.type
_entity_poly.pdbx_seq_one_letter_code
_entity_poly.pdbx_strand_id
1 'polypeptide(L)'
;MMVATMVQSADADARVQKEIGPRTEGVTYYNPTGTFEVLKVLRGAEATEALGRNAAWAVQVRRRSTGEVTVHAMTWTNSDHVIEPKPVQVRSVDEIRATLNGGPGELSDVDCDVLTNLAEVAAYGKTGAVTTR
;
A
#
# COMPACT_ATOMS: atom_id res chain seq x y z
N MET A 1 2.67 -10.89 -37.45
CA MET A 1 2.70 -9.49 -36.97
C MET A 1 1.67 -9.37 -35.82
N MET A 2 2.05 -9.72 -34.59
CA MET A 2 1.16 -9.79 -33.39
C MET A 2 1.95 -9.42 -32.11
N VAL A 3 2.83 -8.42 -32.16
CA VAL A 3 3.71 -8.07 -31.00
C VAL A 3 3.45 -6.65 -30.47
N ALA A 4 2.59 -5.85 -31.13
CA ALA A 4 2.37 -4.46 -30.75
C ALA A 4 1.40 -4.26 -29.56
N THR A 5 0.47 -5.19 -29.32
CA THR A 5 -0.64 -4.97 -28.37
C THR A 5 -0.24 -5.18 -26.90
N MET A 6 0.68 -6.11 -26.61
CA MET A 6 1.10 -6.38 -25.22
C MET A 6 1.97 -5.27 -24.62
N VAL A 7 2.84 -4.65 -25.42
CA VAL A 7 3.74 -3.58 -24.95
C VAL A 7 2.96 -2.32 -24.59
N GLN A 8 1.96 -1.95 -25.40
CA GLN A 8 1.14 -0.76 -25.13
C GLN A 8 0.32 -0.86 -23.83
N SER A 9 -0.11 -2.06 -23.44
CA SER A 9 -0.86 -2.27 -22.19
C SER A 9 0.03 -2.09 -20.96
N ALA A 10 1.27 -2.60 -21.01
CA ALA A 10 2.20 -2.51 -19.89
C ALA A 10 2.64 -1.05 -19.62
N ASP A 11 2.88 -0.27 -20.67
CA ASP A 11 3.23 1.16 -20.54
C ASP A 11 2.07 1.99 -19.97
N ALA A 12 0.83 1.68 -20.38
CA ALA A 12 -0.37 2.34 -19.85
C ALA A 12 -0.54 2.04 -18.35
N ASP A 13 -0.33 0.80 -17.92
CA ASP A 13 -0.43 0.42 -16.52
C ASP A 13 0.69 1.04 -15.67
N ALA A 14 1.92 1.09 -16.18
CA ALA A 14 3.04 1.75 -15.51
C ALA A 14 2.79 3.25 -15.33
N ARG A 15 2.23 3.91 -16.36
CA ARG A 15 1.81 5.31 -16.27
C ARG A 15 0.73 5.51 -15.22
N VAL A 16 -0.33 4.71 -15.24
CA VAL A 16 -1.41 4.80 -14.26
C VAL A 16 -0.89 4.58 -12.83
N GLN A 17 0.02 3.63 -12.65
CA GLN A 17 0.63 3.37 -11.35
C GLN A 17 1.43 4.58 -10.84
N LYS A 18 2.17 5.25 -11.73
CA LYS A 18 2.88 6.49 -11.40
C LYS A 18 1.92 7.63 -11.04
N GLU A 19 0.79 7.74 -11.73
CA GLU A 19 -0.22 8.75 -11.43
C GLU A 19 -0.92 8.51 -10.08
N ILE A 20 -1.16 7.25 -9.71
CA ILE A 20 -1.74 6.88 -8.40
C ILE A 20 -0.72 7.10 -7.28
N GLY A 21 0.55 6.82 -7.52
CA GLY A 21 1.60 6.92 -6.51
C GLY A 21 1.45 5.85 -5.41
N PRO A 22 1.82 6.15 -4.15
CA PRO A 22 1.79 5.21 -3.04
C PRO A 22 0.38 4.91 -2.50
N ARG A 23 -0.66 5.53 -3.07
CA ARG A 23 -2.05 5.30 -2.66
C ARG A 23 -2.45 3.86 -2.95
N THR A 24 -2.58 3.09 -1.89
CA THR A 24 -3.12 1.73 -1.88
C THR A 24 -4.12 1.62 -0.73
N GLU A 25 -5.02 0.64 -0.79
CA GLU A 25 -6.02 0.44 0.25
C GLU A 25 -5.40 0.36 1.66
N GLY A 26 -5.96 1.13 2.58
CA GLY A 26 -5.50 1.28 3.96
C GLY A 26 -4.42 2.34 4.19
N VAL A 27 -3.83 2.91 3.12
CA VAL A 27 -2.88 4.01 3.25
C VAL A 27 -3.59 5.28 3.68
N THR A 28 -3.02 6.01 4.64
CA THR A 28 -3.43 7.38 4.95
C THR A 28 -2.38 8.35 4.42
N TYR A 29 -2.84 9.35 3.67
CA TYR A 29 -2.01 10.41 3.14
C TYR A 29 -2.57 11.79 3.48
N TYR A 30 -1.71 12.79 3.39
CA TYR A 30 -2.05 14.19 3.51
C TYR A 30 -1.65 14.94 2.26
N ASN A 31 -2.43 15.96 1.95
CA ASN A 31 -2.07 17.01 1.02
C ASN A 31 -2.68 18.35 1.50
N PRO A 32 -2.45 19.48 0.80
CA PRO A 32 -2.96 20.79 1.23
C PRO A 32 -4.49 20.87 1.41
N THR A 33 -5.26 19.92 0.85
CA THR A 33 -6.72 19.86 1.00
C THR A 33 -7.18 19.06 2.23
N GLY A 34 -6.29 18.30 2.87
CA GLY A 34 -6.57 17.59 4.12
C GLY A 34 -5.90 16.23 4.24
N THR A 35 -6.38 15.43 5.19
CA THR A 35 -5.92 14.07 5.46
C THR A 35 -6.98 13.05 5.04
N PHE A 36 -6.54 12.04 4.30
CA PHE A 36 -7.41 11.08 3.64
C PHE A 36 -6.90 9.67 3.84
N GLU A 37 -7.81 8.76 4.15
CA GLU A 37 -7.59 7.32 4.15
C GLU A 37 -8.08 6.74 2.82
N VAL A 38 -7.25 5.95 2.16
CA VAL A 38 -7.59 5.26 0.92
C VAL A 38 -8.42 4.03 1.26
N LEU A 39 -9.68 4.02 0.82
CA LEU A 39 -10.58 2.89 0.99
C LEU A 39 -10.44 1.89 -0.16
N LYS A 40 -10.30 2.39 -1.39
CA LYS A 40 -10.20 1.54 -2.58
C LYS A 40 -9.55 2.28 -3.73
N VAL A 41 -8.79 1.54 -4.56
CA VAL A 41 -8.31 2.02 -5.85
C VAL A 41 -9.16 1.36 -6.94
N LEU A 42 -9.86 2.17 -7.72
CA LEU A 42 -10.74 1.76 -8.81
C LEU A 42 -9.97 1.82 -10.13
N ARG A 43 -10.27 0.91 -11.06
CA ARG A 43 -9.63 0.84 -12.39
C ARG A 43 -10.66 0.62 -13.50
N GLY A 44 -10.37 1.12 -14.70
CA GLY A 44 -11.18 0.87 -15.90
C GLY A 44 -12.65 1.29 -15.75
N ALA A 45 -13.56 0.37 -16.07
CA ALA A 45 -15.00 0.63 -16.02
C ALA A 45 -15.48 1.11 -14.65
N GLU A 46 -14.97 0.51 -13.56
CA GLU A 46 -15.35 0.90 -12.20
C GLU A 46 -15.01 2.36 -11.90
N ALA A 47 -13.84 2.83 -12.36
CA ALA A 47 -13.45 4.23 -12.21
C ALA A 47 -14.32 5.16 -13.07
N THR A 48 -14.69 4.73 -14.28
CA THR A 48 -15.55 5.48 -15.19
C THR A 48 -16.96 5.63 -14.64
N GLU A 49 -17.52 4.55 -14.09
CA GLU A 49 -18.84 4.56 -13.44
C GLU A 49 -18.84 5.44 -12.20
N ALA A 50 -17.83 5.31 -11.33
CA ALA A 50 -17.76 6.07 -10.09
C ALA A 50 -17.60 7.59 -10.31
N LEU A 51 -16.94 8.01 -11.40
CA LEU A 51 -16.73 9.42 -11.72
C LEU A 51 -17.75 10.00 -12.72
N GLY A 52 -18.59 9.16 -13.36
CA GLY A 52 -19.52 9.58 -14.40
C GLY A 52 -18.86 10.11 -15.68
N ARG A 53 -17.56 9.81 -15.89
CA ARG A 53 -16.78 10.22 -17.07
C ARG A 53 -15.69 9.19 -17.36
N ASN A 54 -15.24 9.12 -18.61
CA ASN A 54 -14.15 8.21 -19.00
C ASN A 54 -12.90 8.45 -18.14
N ALA A 55 -12.51 7.43 -17.37
CA ALA A 55 -11.37 7.46 -16.46
C ALA A 55 -10.71 6.08 -16.38
N ALA A 56 -9.38 6.04 -16.50
CA ALA A 56 -8.62 4.79 -16.37
C ALA A 56 -8.50 4.32 -14.92
N TRP A 57 -8.59 5.25 -13.96
CA TRP A 57 -8.45 4.98 -12.54
C TRP A 57 -9.15 6.05 -11.69
N ALA A 58 -9.43 5.69 -10.43
CA ALA A 58 -9.87 6.62 -9.41
C ALA A 58 -9.47 6.08 -8.02
N VAL A 59 -9.45 6.94 -7.01
CA VAL A 59 -9.24 6.55 -5.62
C VAL A 59 -10.45 6.97 -4.81
N GLN A 60 -11.06 6.02 -4.13
CA GLN A 60 -12.07 6.26 -3.12
C GLN A 60 -11.38 6.50 -1.79
N VAL A 61 -11.68 7.64 -1.17
CA VAL A 61 -11.06 8.06 0.09
C VAL A 61 -12.10 8.44 1.12
N ARG A 62 -11.71 8.33 2.39
CA ARG A 62 -12.42 8.90 3.53
C ARG A 62 -11.60 10.05 4.11
N ARG A 63 -12.21 11.24 4.20
CA ARG A 63 -11.59 12.39 4.87
C ARG A 63 -11.60 12.17 6.38
N ARG A 64 -10.45 12.24 7.05
CA ARG A 64 -10.38 11.95 8.48
C ARG A 64 -11.10 12.95 9.38
N SER A 65 -11.11 14.22 9.00
CA SER A 65 -11.73 15.28 9.80
C SER A 65 -13.26 15.23 9.79
N THR A 66 -13.88 14.81 8.68
CA THR A 66 -15.33 14.83 8.49
C THR A 66 -15.96 13.44 8.37
N GLY A 67 -15.16 12.41 8.10
CA GLY A 67 -15.64 11.07 7.74
C GLY A 67 -16.22 10.97 6.33
N GLU A 68 -16.21 12.06 5.56
CA GLU A 68 -16.79 12.14 4.21
C GLU A 68 -16.07 11.20 3.24
N VAL A 69 -16.84 10.45 2.45
CA VAL A 69 -16.33 9.54 1.44
C VAL A 69 -16.47 10.17 0.06
N THR A 70 -15.36 10.29 -0.66
CA THR A 70 -15.32 10.87 -2.01
C THR A 70 -14.46 10.02 -2.94
N VAL A 71 -14.69 10.17 -4.25
CA VAL A 71 -13.92 9.49 -5.29
C VAL A 71 -13.25 10.55 -6.17
N HIS A 72 -11.94 10.43 -6.39
CA HIS A 72 -11.21 11.38 -7.23
C HIS A 72 -10.10 10.71 -8.05
N ALA A 73 -9.74 11.33 -9.17
CA ALA A 73 -8.64 10.93 -10.06
C ALA A 73 -7.58 12.03 -10.12
N MET A 74 -7.01 12.38 -8.96
CA MET A 74 -5.98 13.43 -8.84
C MET A 74 -4.60 12.80 -8.79
N THR A 75 -3.74 13.13 -9.75
CA THR A 75 -2.36 12.63 -9.82
C THR A 75 -1.60 12.90 -8.53
N TRP A 76 -0.80 11.92 -8.09
CA TRP A 76 0.11 12.09 -6.96
C TRP A 76 1.21 13.11 -7.32
N THR A 77 1.47 14.03 -6.41
CA THR A 77 2.41 15.14 -6.57
C THR A 77 3.39 15.21 -5.40
N ASN A 78 4.35 16.12 -5.50
CA ASN A 78 5.30 16.37 -4.42
C ASN A 78 4.66 17.03 -3.18
N SER A 79 3.41 17.49 -3.28
CA SER A 79 2.64 18.04 -2.15
C SER A 79 1.86 16.96 -1.39
N ASP A 80 1.84 15.73 -1.88
CA ASP A 80 1.18 14.61 -1.24
C ASP A 80 2.22 13.82 -0.40
N HIS A 81 1.84 13.46 0.82
CA HIS A 81 2.70 12.77 1.76
C HIS A 81 1.96 11.62 2.44
N VAL A 82 2.56 10.42 2.45
CA VAL A 82 2.03 9.29 3.24
C VAL A 82 2.32 9.58 4.71
N ILE A 83 1.29 9.48 5.56
CA ILE A 83 1.42 9.65 7.01
C ILE A 83 1.37 8.29 7.71
N GLU A 84 0.48 7.40 7.26
CA GLU A 84 0.41 6.03 7.76
C GLU A 84 0.43 5.07 6.57
N PRO A 85 1.45 4.21 6.45
CA PRO A 85 1.47 3.19 5.42
C PRO A 85 0.36 2.17 5.68
N LYS A 86 0.05 1.35 4.67
CA LYS A 86 -0.89 0.25 4.82
C LYS A 86 -0.51 -0.57 6.06
N PRO A 87 -1.45 -0.85 6.98
CA PRO A 87 -1.16 -1.71 8.11
C PRO A 87 -0.70 -3.07 7.58
N VAL A 88 0.55 -3.41 7.86
CA VAL A 88 1.07 -4.76 7.63
C VAL A 88 0.27 -5.67 8.54
N GLN A 89 -0.57 -6.52 7.96
CA GLN A 89 -1.20 -7.58 8.73
C GLN A 89 -0.09 -8.55 9.13
N VAL A 90 0.42 -8.41 10.34
CA VAL A 90 1.28 -9.42 10.94
C VAL A 90 0.38 -10.64 11.15
N ARG A 91 0.63 -11.70 10.39
CA ARG A 91 -0.02 -13.00 10.64
C ARG A 91 0.26 -13.40 12.07
N SER A 92 -0.69 -14.06 12.72
CA SER A 92 -0.61 -14.39 14.15
C SER A 92 0.78 -14.90 14.54
N VAL A 93 1.29 -14.50 15.71
CA VAL A 93 2.58 -14.97 16.24
C VAL A 93 2.63 -16.51 16.26
N ASP A 94 1.49 -17.17 16.48
CA ASP A 94 1.38 -18.63 16.43
C ASP A 94 1.55 -19.21 15.02
N GLU A 95 1.14 -18.49 13.97
CA GLU A 95 1.36 -18.90 12.58
C GLU A 95 2.84 -18.73 12.20
N ILE A 96 3.46 -17.61 12.57
CA ILE A 96 4.91 -17.39 12.36
C ILE A 96 5.73 -18.46 13.10
N ARG A 97 5.34 -18.79 14.34
CA ARG A 97 5.96 -19.88 15.12
C ARG A 97 5.74 -21.24 14.49
N ALA A 98 4.58 -21.53 13.93
CA ALA A 98 4.32 -22.79 13.24
C ALA A 98 5.23 -22.96 12.00
N THR A 99 5.49 -21.88 11.27
CA THR A 99 6.41 -21.91 10.11
C THR A 99 7.88 -22.07 10.53
N LEU A 100 8.29 -21.46 11.65
CA LEU A 100 9.67 -21.58 12.18
C LEU A 100 9.92 -22.91 12.91
N ASN A 101 8.89 -23.53 13.50
CA ASN A 101 9.01 -24.77 14.26
C ASN A 101 8.69 -26.04 13.44
N GLY A 102 8.67 -25.93 12.11
CA GLY A 102 8.51 -27.07 11.20
C GLY A 102 9.73 -27.99 11.14
N GLY A 103 9.98 -28.75 12.22
CA GLY A 103 10.79 -29.97 12.24
C GLY A 103 12.33 -29.82 12.16
N PRO A 104 13.10 -30.80 12.68
CA PRO A 104 14.56 -30.78 12.65
C PRO A 104 15.07 -31.16 11.26
N GLY A 105 15.02 -30.20 10.33
CA GLY A 105 15.69 -30.27 9.04
C GLY A 105 16.58 -29.06 8.93
N GLU A 106 17.87 -29.24 9.27
CA GLU A 106 19.02 -28.46 8.81
C GLU A 106 18.74 -26.96 8.55
N LEU A 107 18.93 -26.14 9.60
CA LEU A 107 19.20 -24.71 9.43
C LEU A 107 20.61 -24.54 8.80
N SER A 108 20.78 -24.98 7.57
CA SER A 108 21.95 -24.66 6.75
C SER A 108 21.62 -23.42 5.92
N ASP A 109 22.40 -22.36 6.14
CA ASP A 109 22.51 -21.19 5.27
C ASP A 109 21.26 -20.30 5.12
N VAL A 110 20.59 -19.99 6.24
CA VAL A 110 19.85 -18.73 6.30
C VAL A 110 20.87 -17.61 6.42
N ASP A 111 21.15 -16.97 5.28
CA ASP A 111 21.91 -15.73 5.17
C ASP A 111 21.54 -14.76 6.30
N CYS A 112 22.56 -14.30 7.04
CA CYS A 112 22.43 -13.26 8.08
C CYS A 112 21.76 -11.95 7.58
N ASP A 113 21.55 -11.82 6.26
CA ASP A 113 20.85 -10.70 5.63
C ASP A 113 19.34 -10.67 5.92
N VAL A 114 18.70 -11.81 6.23
CA VAL A 114 17.25 -11.84 6.54
C VAL A 114 16.97 -11.32 7.96
N LEU A 115 17.87 -11.57 8.91
CA LEU A 115 17.73 -11.08 10.30
C LEU A 115 18.04 -9.58 10.43
N THR A 116 18.81 -9.02 9.49
CA THR A 116 19.08 -7.56 9.45
C THR A 116 17.82 -6.76 9.07
N ASN A 117 16.97 -7.31 8.19
CA ASN A 117 15.74 -6.65 7.76
C ASN A 117 14.66 -6.55 8.85
N LEU A 118 14.65 -7.43 9.86
CA LEU A 118 13.70 -7.31 10.99
C LEU A 118 14.06 -6.18 11.96
N ALA A 119 15.36 -5.87 12.10
CA ALA A 119 15.82 -4.77 12.94
C ALA A 119 15.53 -3.39 12.30
N GLU A 120 15.53 -3.30 10.97
CA GLU A 120 15.20 -2.06 10.25
C GLU A 120 13.70 -1.71 10.32
N VAL A 121 12.83 -2.72 10.35
CA VAL A 121 11.38 -2.54 10.58
C VAL A 121 11.09 -2.02 12.00
N ALA A 122 11.91 -2.38 13.00
CA ALA A 122 11.82 -1.86 14.36
C ALA A 122 12.30 -0.40 14.49
N ALA A 123 13.17 0.08 13.60
CA ALA A 123 13.67 1.45 13.62
C ALA A 123 12.65 2.49 13.13
N TYR A 124 11.70 2.09 12.27
CA TYR A 124 10.65 2.97 11.74
C TYR A 124 9.33 2.93 12.52
N GLY A 125 9.12 1.90 13.34
CA GLY A 125 7.98 1.82 14.26
C GLY A 125 8.40 2.22 15.66
N LYS A 126 8.20 3.48 16.05
CA LYS A 126 8.30 3.96 17.45
C LYS A 126 7.65 2.94 18.40
N THR A 127 8.46 2.11 19.04
CA THR A 127 8.01 1.22 20.11
C THR A 127 7.75 2.11 21.32
N GLY A 128 6.46 2.39 21.53
CA GLY A 128 5.97 2.90 22.80
C GLY A 128 6.43 1.98 23.94
N ALA A 129 6.80 2.61 25.05
CA ALA A 129 7.35 2.00 26.24
C ALA A 129 6.59 0.75 26.68
N VAL A 130 7.32 -0.37 26.83
CA VAL A 130 6.91 -1.46 27.71
C VAL A 130 7.50 -1.16 29.08
N THR A 131 6.70 -0.54 29.95
CA THR A 131 6.99 -0.47 31.38
C THR A 131 6.60 -1.79 32.02
N THR A 132 7.58 -2.59 32.40
CA THR A 132 7.41 -3.65 33.41
C THR A 132 7.59 -3.04 34.79
N ARG A 133 6.58 -3.23 35.63
CA ARG A 133 6.59 -2.91 37.06
C ARG A 133 7.14 -4.10 37.85
#